data_AF-A0A833WY96-F1
#
_entry.id   AF-A0A833WY96-F1
#
_cell.length_a   1.000
_cell.length_b   1.000
_cell.length_c   1.000
_cell.angle_alpha   90.00
_cell.angle_beta   90.00
_cell.angle_gamma   90.00
#
_symmetry.space_group_name_H-M   'P 1'
#
loop_
_entity.id
_entity.type
_entity.pdbx_description
1 polymer ?
#
loop_
_entity_poly.entity_id
_entity_poly.type
_entity_poly.pdbx_seq_one_letter_code
_entity_poly.pdbx_strand_id
1 'polypeptide(L)'
;MRYHREKGVRDPDIEVQIHSGTVQKWTVNILHPEGEFLRIWKLIFLVSCVFSVSVLDPLFLYLPVINDERKCVAIDRRLHVIASCLRSVLDSISLGNIILQCCCPCIDENARPHEGQDGVQLVTDAWPIAKRYLWSPSFAIDVLSILPIPQVLVPIMVSEMRGSNALKTTKMLNAVVVSQYVPRITRIYLSWRKVRKINTTLPPIIIVLKAGLINLFLYTFASHVLGAFWYFLSIQRETACWHFACENYIGCNRSSSYCDHSSGNYTFLNDYCSVEKESPTMFDFGIYLEALQSGTVASMDFPRKFLYCFWWGLRNLSSLGQNLQTSPYFWEIFFTIFISIFGLLLFLYFIGNLQMYM
;
A
#
# COMPACT_ATOMS: atom_id res chain seq x y z
N MET A 1 23.46 29.49 -72.95
CA MET A 1 23.14 28.04 -72.90
C MET A 1 23.74 27.44 -71.64
N ARG A 2 22.95 26.60 -70.95
CA ARG A 2 23.30 25.62 -69.88
C ARG A 2 23.82 26.13 -68.52
N TYR A 3 22.85 26.29 -67.63
CA TYR A 3 22.71 25.59 -66.34
C TYR A 3 23.79 24.53 -66.03
N HIS A 4 24.40 24.61 -64.84
CA HIS A 4 24.65 23.43 -64.02
C HIS A 4 24.39 23.72 -62.53
N ARG A 5 23.62 22.80 -61.96
CA ARG A 5 22.97 22.78 -60.64
C ARG A 5 23.97 22.31 -59.59
N GLU A 6 24.33 23.15 -58.63
CA GLU A 6 24.93 22.69 -57.38
C GLU A 6 23.84 22.07 -56.51
N LYS A 7 23.91 20.74 -56.37
CA LYS A 7 23.17 20.03 -55.32
C LYS A 7 23.86 20.37 -54.00
N GLY A 8 23.23 21.21 -53.19
CA GLY A 8 23.60 21.37 -51.79
C GLY A 8 23.53 20.02 -51.10
N VAL A 9 24.70 19.50 -50.72
CA VAL A 9 24.82 18.41 -49.76
C VAL A 9 24.34 19.00 -48.43
N ARG A 10 23.12 18.63 -48.01
CA ARG A 10 22.68 18.85 -46.63
C ARG A 10 23.61 18.01 -45.76
N ASP A 11 24.49 18.69 -45.03
CA ASP A 11 25.38 18.10 -44.07
C ASP A 11 24.54 17.45 -42.94
N PRO A 12 24.54 16.10 -42.82
CA PRO A 12 23.76 15.42 -41.81
C PRO A 12 24.20 15.79 -40.38
N ASP A 13 25.42 16.29 -40.19
CA ASP A 13 25.93 16.64 -38.86
C ASP A 13 25.35 17.97 -38.33
N ILE A 14 24.99 18.90 -39.22
CA ILE A 14 24.36 20.17 -38.84
C ILE A 14 22.91 19.96 -38.40
N GLU A 15 22.17 19.07 -39.07
CA GLU A 15 20.78 18.75 -38.72
C GLU A 15 20.72 17.99 -37.39
N VAL A 16 21.72 17.13 -37.11
CA VAL A 16 21.89 16.42 -35.83
C VAL A 16 22.26 17.38 -34.69
N GLN A 17 23.14 18.36 -34.91
CA GLN A 17 23.47 19.37 -33.89
C GLN A 17 22.31 20.33 -33.58
N ILE A 18 21.53 20.73 -34.59
CA ILE A 18 20.33 21.55 -34.39
C ILE A 18 19.26 20.74 -33.63
N HIS A 19 19.07 19.46 -33.95
CA HIS A 19 18.13 18.60 -33.22
C HIS A 19 18.61 18.33 -31.78
N SER A 20 19.91 18.08 -31.58
CA SER A 20 20.55 17.94 -30.26
C SER A 20 20.37 19.19 -29.40
N GLY A 21 20.67 20.38 -29.92
CA GLY A 21 20.51 21.64 -29.19
C GLY A 21 19.05 22.01 -28.89
N THR A 22 18.12 21.65 -29.78
CA THR A 22 16.69 21.92 -29.59
C THR A 22 16.05 20.96 -28.59
N VAL A 23 16.41 19.67 -28.65
CA VAL A 23 16.00 18.65 -27.67
C VAL A 23 16.58 18.97 -26.30
N GLN A 24 17.86 19.35 -26.21
CA GLN A 24 18.51 19.73 -24.96
C GLN A 24 17.87 20.98 -24.33
N LYS A 25 17.52 21.99 -25.13
CA LYS A 25 16.80 23.19 -24.67
C LYS A 25 15.36 22.90 -24.24
N TRP A 26 14.64 22.03 -24.95
CA TRP A 26 13.30 21.56 -24.56
C TRP A 26 13.32 20.77 -23.24
N THR A 27 14.30 19.88 -23.09
CA THR A 27 14.47 19.02 -21.92
C THR A 27 14.81 19.86 -20.68
N VAL A 28 15.73 20.83 -20.81
CA VAL A 28 16.06 21.77 -19.74
C VAL A 28 14.86 22.64 -19.34
N ASN A 29 14.09 23.14 -20.31
CA ASN A 29 12.88 23.95 -20.04
C ASN A 29 11.77 23.18 -19.30
N ILE A 30 11.54 21.91 -19.62
CA ILE A 30 10.50 21.08 -18.97
C ILE A 30 10.96 20.53 -17.61
N LEU A 31 12.24 20.12 -17.51
CA LEU A 31 12.81 19.51 -16.30
C LEU A 31 13.49 20.52 -15.38
N HIS A 32 13.22 21.82 -15.54
CA HIS A 32 13.71 22.82 -14.62
C HIS A 32 13.25 22.50 -13.19
N PRO A 33 14.16 22.49 -12.18
CA PRO A 33 13.85 22.09 -10.79
C PRO A 33 12.70 22.89 -10.14
N GLU A 34 12.46 24.11 -10.62
CA GLU A 34 11.39 25.02 -10.19
C GLU A 34 10.22 25.12 -11.19
N GLY A 35 10.25 24.34 -12.28
CA GLY A 35 9.23 24.33 -13.29
C GLY A 35 7.88 23.81 -12.78
N GLU A 36 6.80 24.33 -13.36
CA GLU A 36 5.42 23.95 -13.01
C GLU A 36 5.17 22.44 -13.22
N PHE A 37 5.78 21.85 -14.25
CA PHE A 37 5.69 20.42 -14.53
C PHE A 37 6.20 19.57 -13.36
N LEU A 38 7.41 19.81 -12.86
CA LEU A 38 7.96 19.04 -11.73
C LEU A 38 7.16 19.24 -10.45
N ARG A 39 6.57 20.43 -10.26
CA ARG A 39 5.69 20.71 -9.13
C ARG A 39 4.44 19.84 -9.16
N ILE A 40 3.77 19.80 -10.32
CA ILE A 40 2.58 18.97 -10.54
C ILE A 40 2.95 17.48 -10.44
N TRP A 41 4.06 17.06 -11.05
CA TRP A 41 4.53 15.68 -11.00
C TRP A 41 4.80 15.20 -9.55
N LYS A 42 5.49 16.01 -8.72
CA LYS A 42 5.72 15.70 -7.30
C LYS A 42 4.40 15.49 -6.54
N LEU A 43 3.37 16.28 -6.86
CA LEU A 43 2.04 16.12 -6.27
C LEU A 43 1.34 14.84 -6.77
N ILE A 44 1.34 14.57 -8.08
CA ILE A 44 0.78 13.35 -8.66
C ILE A 44 1.46 12.12 -8.05
N PHE A 45 2.79 12.13 -7.98
CA PHE A 45 3.56 11.04 -7.39
C PHE A 45 3.20 10.82 -5.92
N LEU A 46 3.12 11.89 -5.12
CA LEU A 46 2.70 11.81 -3.72
C LEU A 46 1.30 11.19 -3.58
N VAL A 47 0.33 11.70 -4.34
CA VAL A 47 -1.06 11.18 -4.33
C VAL A 47 -1.10 9.72 -4.75
N SER A 48 -0.34 9.33 -5.78
CA SER A 48 -0.25 7.94 -6.24
C SER A 48 0.34 7.02 -5.17
N CYS A 49 1.37 7.46 -4.44
CA CYS A 49 1.98 6.69 -3.35
C CYS A 49 1.00 6.49 -2.20
N VAL A 50 0.30 7.56 -1.80
CA VAL A 50 -0.72 7.50 -0.76
C VAL A 50 -1.84 6.55 -1.19
N PHE A 51 -2.39 6.71 -2.40
CA PHE A 51 -3.44 5.83 -2.90
C PHE A 51 -3.01 4.35 -2.98
N SER A 52 -1.77 4.08 -3.39
CA SER A 52 -1.21 2.72 -3.41
C SER A 52 -1.22 2.08 -2.03
N VAL A 53 -0.64 2.76 -1.03
CA VAL A 53 -0.55 2.24 0.34
C VAL A 53 -1.92 2.18 0.98
N SER A 54 -2.75 3.17 0.68
CA SER A 54 -3.98 3.39 1.40
C SER A 54 -5.15 2.57 0.92
N VAL A 55 -5.27 2.39 -0.38
CA VAL A 55 -6.43 1.76 -0.99
C VAL A 55 -6.06 0.41 -1.57
N LEU A 56 -4.95 0.30 -2.32
CA LEU A 56 -4.64 -0.93 -3.04
C LEU A 56 -3.99 -2.01 -2.17
N ASP A 57 -3.06 -1.65 -1.30
CA ASP A 57 -2.34 -2.63 -0.48
C ASP A 57 -3.27 -3.45 0.44
N PRO A 58 -4.26 -2.84 1.14
CA PRO A 58 -5.18 -3.62 1.97
C PRO A 58 -6.15 -4.49 1.15
N LEU A 59 -6.33 -4.27 -0.17
CA LEU A 59 -7.16 -5.15 -1.00
C LEU A 59 -6.65 -6.59 -1.00
N PHE A 60 -5.33 -6.77 -0.93
CA PHE A 60 -4.73 -8.11 -0.89
C PHE A 60 -5.15 -8.89 0.36
N LEU A 61 -5.46 -8.20 1.47
CA LEU A 61 -5.95 -8.83 2.70
C LEU A 61 -7.36 -9.41 2.56
N TYR A 62 -8.14 -8.98 1.55
CA TYR A 62 -9.47 -9.51 1.25
C TYR A 62 -9.48 -10.68 0.27
N LEU A 63 -8.30 -11.13 -0.19
CA LEU A 63 -8.15 -12.26 -1.10
C LEU A 63 -8.63 -13.61 -0.55
N PRO A 64 -8.23 -14.03 0.66
CA PRO A 64 -8.72 -15.29 1.18
C PRO A 64 -10.23 -15.23 1.42
N VAL A 65 -10.93 -16.28 1.06
CA VAL A 65 -12.36 -16.47 1.29
C VAL A 65 -12.56 -17.88 1.83
N ILE A 66 -13.30 -18.02 2.91
CA ILE A 66 -13.63 -19.31 3.49
C ILE A 66 -14.71 -19.99 2.64
N ASN A 67 -14.50 -21.27 2.33
CA ASN A 67 -15.54 -22.14 1.82
C ASN A 67 -16.03 -23.01 2.98
N ASP A 68 -17.23 -22.69 3.48
CA ASP A 68 -17.80 -23.36 4.64
C ASP A 68 -18.17 -24.82 4.37
N GLU A 69 -18.57 -25.17 3.15
CA GLU A 69 -18.95 -26.53 2.76
C GLU A 69 -17.75 -27.49 2.78
N ARG A 70 -16.61 -27.03 2.24
CA ARG A 70 -15.37 -27.82 2.10
C ARG A 70 -14.37 -27.58 3.22
N LYS A 71 -14.66 -26.65 4.14
CA LYS A 71 -13.80 -26.20 5.24
C LYS A 71 -12.37 -25.94 4.77
N CYS A 72 -12.26 -25.03 3.80
CA CYS A 72 -11.00 -24.65 3.16
C CYS A 72 -10.97 -23.15 2.86
N VAL A 73 -9.78 -22.61 2.61
CA VAL A 73 -9.62 -21.22 2.19
C VAL A 73 -9.36 -21.19 0.68
N ALA A 74 -10.22 -20.49 -0.05
CA ALA A 74 -10.07 -20.17 -1.46
C ALA A 74 -9.47 -18.77 -1.62
N ILE A 75 -8.98 -18.45 -2.82
CA ILE A 75 -8.56 -17.10 -3.19
C ILE A 75 -9.57 -16.53 -4.19
N ASP A 76 -10.04 -15.32 -3.93
CA ASP A 76 -10.78 -14.53 -4.91
C ASP A 76 -9.84 -14.12 -6.06
N ARG A 77 -9.83 -14.92 -7.12
CA ARG A 77 -8.99 -14.68 -8.31
C ARG A 77 -9.36 -13.39 -9.03
N ARG A 78 -10.64 -12.99 -9.01
CA ARG A 78 -11.09 -11.77 -9.68
C ARG A 78 -10.52 -10.55 -8.97
N LEU A 79 -10.63 -10.50 -7.64
CA LEU A 79 -10.04 -9.45 -6.83
C LEU A 79 -8.51 -9.42 -6.99
N HIS A 80 -7.86 -10.58 -6.99
CA HIS A 80 -6.41 -10.68 -7.19
C HIS A 80 -5.96 -10.04 -8.50
N VAL A 81 -6.60 -10.40 -9.62
CA VAL A 81 -6.25 -9.83 -10.93
C VAL A 81 -6.47 -8.32 -10.96
N ILE A 82 -7.62 -7.84 -10.46
CA ILE A 82 -7.95 -6.41 -10.45
C ILE A 82 -6.95 -5.62 -9.59
N ALA A 83 -6.71 -6.07 -8.35
CA ALA A 83 -5.78 -5.42 -7.43
C ALA A 83 -4.35 -5.42 -7.98
N SER A 84 -3.92 -6.52 -8.60
CA SER A 84 -2.60 -6.61 -9.22
C SER A 84 -2.45 -5.66 -10.40
N CYS A 85 -3.45 -5.60 -11.30
CA CYS A 85 -3.43 -4.67 -12.43
C CYS A 85 -3.36 -3.20 -11.97
N LEU A 86 -4.22 -2.80 -11.03
CA LEU A 86 -4.23 -1.44 -10.49
C LEU A 86 -2.89 -1.08 -9.83
N ARG A 87 -2.29 -2.03 -9.11
CA ARG A 87 -1.02 -1.82 -8.44
C ARG A 87 0.14 -1.67 -9.43
N SER A 88 0.15 -2.44 -10.52
CA SER A 88 1.14 -2.31 -11.61
C SER A 88 1.08 -0.93 -12.30
N VAL A 89 -0.11 -0.35 -12.44
CA VAL A 89 -0.26 1.01 -12.97
C VAL A 89 0.45 2.03 -12.06
N LEU A 90 0.28 1.93 -10.73
CA LEU A 90 0.95 2.83 -9.79
C LEU A 90 2.47 2.57 -9.67
N ASP A 91 2.90 1.32 -9.84
CA ASP A 91 4.34 1.01 -9.94
C ASP A 91 4.97 1.65 -11.17
N SER A 92 4.25 1.74 -12.28
CA SER A 92 4.72 2.41 -13.49
C SER A 92 4.93 3.92 -13.24
N ILE A 93 4.03 4.57 -12.49
CA ILE A 93 4.20 5.96 -12.05
C ILE A 93 5.44 6.09 -11.15
N SER A 94 5.62 5.15 -10.23
CA SER A 94 6.78 5.13 -9.32
C SER A 94 8.10 4.94 -10.07
N LEU A 95 8.12 4.05 -11.06
CA LEU A 95 9.27 3.83 -11.95
C LEU A 95 9.56 5.09 -12.77
N GLY A 96 8.52 5.74 -13.31
CA GLY A 96 8.66 7.03 -13.99
C GLY A 96 9.31 8.09 -13.09
N ASN A 97 8.95 8.13 -11.79
CA ASN A 97 9.57 9.05 -10.84
C ASN A 97 11.04 8.72 -10.54
N ILE A 98 11.43 7.44 -10.51
CA ILE A 98 12.84 7.02 -10.39
C ILE A 98 13.63 7.49 -11.63
N ILE A 99 13.08 7.26 -12.82
CA ILE A 99 13.68 7.68 -14.09
C ILE A 99 13.85 9.20 -14.09
N LEU A 100 12.82 9.94 -13.68
CA LEU A 100 12.85 11.40 -13.58
C LEU A 100 13.94 11.87 -12.60
N GLN A 101 14.08 11.23 -11.45
CA GLN A 101 15.16 11.54 -10.48
C GLN A 101 16.56 11.26 -11.03
N CYS A 102 16.71 10.29 -11.95
CA CYS A 102 17.98 10.03 -12.62
C CYS A 102 18.28 11.05 -13.74
N CYS A 103 17.25 11.62 -14.37
CA CYS A 103 17.37 12.49 -15.55
C CYS A 103 17.28 13.99 -15.24
N CYS A 104 16.74 14.39 -14.09
CA CYS A 104 16.57 15.80 -13.72
C CYS A 104 17.93 16.49 -13.45
N PRO A 105 18.26 17.60 -14.15
CA PRO A 105 19.42 18.42 -13.85
C PRO A 105 19.37 18.92 -12.40
N CYS A 106 20.42 18.67 -11.63
CA CYS A 106 20.57 19.22 -10.29
C CYS A 106 21.35 20.53 -10.36
N ILE A 107 20.92 21.50 -9.55
CA ILE A 107 21.70 22.70 -9.26
C ILE A 107 22.93 22.25 -8.47
N ASP A 108 24.13 22.55 -8.96
CA ASP A 108 25.36 22.30 -8.20
C ASP A 108 25.56 23.43 -7.17
N GLU A 109 25.26 23.14 -5.91
CA GLU A 109 25.52 24.07 -4.80
C GLU A 109 27.02 24.25 -4.50
N ASN A 110 27.89 23.37 -5.01
CA ASN A 110 29.34 23.42 -4.77
C ASN A 110 30.12 24.09 -5.90
N ALA A 111 29.47 24.39 -7.03
CA ALA A 111 30.09 25.15 -8.10
C ALA A 111 30.31 26.60 -7.63
N ARG A 112 31.55 26.93 -7.27
CA ARG A 112 31.94 28.31 -6.97
C ARG A 112 31.60 29.18 -8.19
N PRO A 113 30.89 30.31 -8.02
CA PRO A 113 30.67 31.23 -9.13
C PRO A 113 32.03 31.56 -9.75
N HIS A 114 32.20 31.26 -11.03
CA HIS A 114 33.33 31.82 -11.78
C HIS A 114 33.05 33.32 -11.92
N GLU A 115 34.06 34.10 -11.56
CA GLU A 115 34.02 35.57 -11.52
C GLU A 115 33.53 36.10 -12.88
N GLY A 116 32.33 36.70 -12.89
CA GLY A 116 31.75 37.35 -14.07
C GLY A 116 30.49 36.73 -14.68
N GLN A 117 29.94 35.64 -14.13
CA GLN A 117 28.69 35.05 -14.64
C GLN A 117 27.68 34.81 -13.51
N ASP A 118 26.72 35.72 -13.34
CA ASP A 118 25.54 35.54 -12.49
C ASP A 118 24.64 34.46 -13.11
N GLY A 119 24.94 33.21 -12.80
CA GLY A 119 24.18 32.06 -13.26
C GLY A 119 24.58 30.82 -12.48
N VAL A 120 23.62 30.25 -11.76
CA VAL A 120 23.71 28.93 -11.14
C VAL A 120 24.16 27.92 -12.21
N GLN A 121 25.33 27.29 -12.05
CA GLN A 121 25.78 26.26 -12.99
C GLN A 121 24.85 25.05 -12.89
N LEU A 122 23.99 24.90 -13.90
CA LEU A 122 23.16 23.73 -14.08
C LEU A 122 24.04 22.60 -14.59
N VAL A 123 24.30 21.58 -13.76
CA VAL A 123 24.96 20.35 -14.23
C VAL A 123 23.98 19.66 -15.16
N THR A 124 24.28 19.67 -16.45
CA THR A 124 23.44 19.10 -17.51
C THR A 124 23.82 17.66 -17.84
N ASP A 125 24.96 17.19 -17.35
CA ASP A 125 25.40 15.81 -17.55
C ASP A 125 24.57 14.86 -16.67
N ALA A 126 23.81 13.98 -17.32
CA ALA A 126 22.92 13.04 -16.67
C ALA A 126 23.66 11.96 -15.85
N TRP A 127 24.88 11.59 -16.24
CA TRP A 127 25.61 10.47 -15.62
C TRP A 127 26.10 10.74 -14.18
N PRO A 128 26.76 11.88 -13.86
CA PRO A 128 27.10 12.22 -12.48
C PRO A 128 25.89 12.32 -11.55
N ILE A 129 24.77 12.84 -12.07
CA ILE A 129 23.50 12.99 -11.34
C ILE A 129 22.90 11.63 -11.03
N ALA A 130 22.76 10.78 -12.05
CA ALA A 130 22.26 9.42 -11.89
C ALA A 130 23.13 8.63 -10.89
N LYS A 131 24.46 8.71 -10.99
CA LYS A 131 25.38 8.05 -10.07
C LYS A 131 25.18 8.51 -8.61
N ARG A 132 25.03 9.82 -8.39
CA ARG A 132 24.76 10.38 -7.05
C ARG A 132 23.43 9.89 -6.48
N TYR A 133 22.38 9.84 -7.29
CA TYR A 133 21.07 9.34 -6.86
C TYR A 133 21.08 7.83 -6.59
N LEU A 134 21.68 7.03 -7.47
CA LEU A 134 21.78 5.57 -7.35
C LEU A 134 22.53 5.14 -6.06
N TRP A 135 23.53 5.92 -5.64
CA TRP A 135 24.27 5.68 -4.40
C TRP A 135 23.62 6.32 -3.16
N SER A 136 22.51 7.04 -3.34
CA SER A 136 21.77 7.62 -2.22
C SER A 136 20.85 6.58 -1.56
N PRO A 137 20.58 6.70 -0.24
CA PRO A 137 19.61 5.84 0.43
C PRO A 137 18.19 5.98 -0.13
N SER A 138 17.89 7.09 -0.83
CA SER A 138 16.56 7.30 -1.43
C SER A 138 16.28 6.32 -2.56
N PHE A 139 17.30 5.94 -3.35
CA PHE A 139 17.12 4.94 -4.41
C PHE A 139 16.74 3.57 -3.84
N ALA A 140 17.42 3.13 -2.78
CA ALA A 140 17.08 1.88 -2.10
C ALA A 140 15.64 1.89 -1.54
N ILE A 141 15.21 2.99 -0.93
CA ILE A 141 13.83 3.15 -0.45
C ILE A 141 12.83 3.09 -1.61
N ASP A 142 13.12 3.78 -2.71
CA ASP A 142 12.27 3.81 -3.90
C ASP A 142 12.13 2.40 -4.51
N VAL A 143 13.23 1.65 -4.66
CA VAL A 143 13.21 0.25 -5.16
C VAL A 143 12.48 -0.68 -4.19
N LEU A 144 12.84 -0.65 -2.90
CA LEU A 144 12.20 -1.52 -1.89
C LEU A 144 10.70 -1.27 -1.82
N SER A 145 10.24 -0.02 -1.91
CA SER A 145 8.83 0.32 -1.85
C SER A 145 7.99 -0.22 -3.01
N ILE A 146 8.60 -0.38 -4.20
CA ILE A 146 7.95 -0.86 -5.43
C ILE A 146 7.73 -2.38 -5.39
N LEU A 147 8.54 -3.12 -4.63
CA LEU A 147 8.47 -4.59 -4.63
C LEU A 147 7.03 -5.10 -4.38
N PRO A 148 6.53 -6.04 -5.20
CA PRO A 148 5.16 -6.55 -5.17
C PRO A 148 4.94 -7.59 -4.04
N ILE A 149 5.57 -7.38 -2.89
CA ILE A 149 5.61 -8.37 -1.80
C ILE A 149 4.20 -8.79 -1.35
N PRO A 150 3.24 -7.89 -1.06
CA PRO A 150 1.89 -8.32 -0.65
C PRO A 150 1.17 -9.12 -1.75
N GLN A 151 1.40 -8.79 -3.02
CA GLN A 151 0.75 -9.44 -4.17
C GLN A 151 1.19 -10.89 -4.33
N VAL A 152 2.48 -11.16 -4.07
CA VAL A 152 3.06 -12.49 -4.18
C VAL A 152 2.88 -13.29 -2.90
N LEU A 153 3.11 -12.68 -1.74
CA LEU A 153 3.12 -13.39 -0.47
C LEU A 153 1.73 -13.73 0.04
N VAL A 154 0.70 -12.90 -0.17
CA VAL A 154 -0.63 -13.21 0.38
C VAL A 154 -1.23 -14.48 -0.25
N PRO A 155 -1.20 -14.70 -1.58
CA PRO A 155 -1.60 -15.99 -2.16
C PRO A 155 -0.80 -17.20 -1.64
N ILE A 156 0.50 -17.01 -1.39
CA ILE A 156 1.35 -18.05 -0.80
C ILE A 156 0.92 -18.34 0.65
N MET A 157 0.66 -17.30 1.46
CA MET A 157 0.13 -17.46 2.81
C MET A 157 -1.14 -18.29 2.80
N VAL A 158 -2.10 -17.98 1.91
CA VAL A 158 -3.36 -18.74 1.81
C VAL A 158 -3.12 -20.21 1.47
N SER A 159 -2.15 -20.49 0.60
CA SER A 159 -1.77 -21.85 0.25
C SER A 159 -1.15 -22.61 1.44
N GLU A 160 -0.38 -21.90 2.27
CA GLU A 160 0.30 -22.42 3.44
C GLU A 160 -0.60 -22.51 4.70
N MET A 161 -1.72 -21.77 4.75
CA MET A 161 -2.60 -21.67 5.93
C MET A 161 -3.17 -23.02 6.39
N ARG A 162 -3.20 -24.06 5.55
CA ARG A 162 -3.66 -25.42 5.92
C ARG A 162 -2.52 -26.45 6.08
N GLY A 163 -1.28 -26.07 5.78
CA GLY A 163 -0.13 -26.97 5.88
C GLY A 163 0.27 -27.28 7.33
N SER A 164 1.07 -28.32 7.52
CA SER A 164 1.59 -28.73 8.82
C SER A 164 2.46 -27.67 9.53
N ASN A 165 3.08 -26.76 8.75
CA ASN A 165 3.88 -25.63 9.25
C ASN A 165 3.16 -24.28 9.20
N ALA A 166 1.84 -24.28 8.96
CA ALA A 166 1.03 -23.09 8.67
C ALA A 166 1.27 -21.94 9.66
N LEU A 167 1.26 -22.21 10.96
CA LEU A 167 1.37 -21.17 11.98
C LEU A 167 2.73 -20.43 11.94
N LYS A 168 3.83 -21.16 11.76
CA LYS A 168 5.18 -20.57 11.69
C LYS A 168 5.37 -19.81 10.38
N THR A 169 4.98 -20.43 9.26
CA THR A 169 5.10 -19.84 7.92
C THR A 169 4.25 -18.58 7.80
N THR A 170 2.99 -18.62 8.24
CA THR A 170 2.06 -17.47 8.18
C THR A 170 2.54 -16.31 9.04
N LYS A 171 3.05 -16.57 10.26
CA LYS A 171 3.64 -15.51 11.10
C LYS A 171 4.85 -14.85 10.45
N MET A 172 5.74 -15.64 9.86
CA MET A 172 6.92 -15.11 9.17
C MET A 172 6.50 -14.27 7.95
N LEU A 173 5.59 -14.78 7.13
CA LEU A 173 5.08 -14.08 5.96
C LEU A 173 4.35 -12.78 6.37
N ASN A 174 3.58 -12.79 7.46
CA ASN A 174 2.90 -11.60 7.97
C ASN A 174 3.92 -10.53 8.37
N ALA A 175 5.00 -10.93 9.04
CA ALA A 175 6.08 -10.01 9.39
C ALA A 175 6.73 -9.41 8.15
N VAL A 176 6.94 -10.20 7.08
CA VAL A 176 7.48 -9.70 5.82
C VAL A 176 6.51 -8.70 5.16
N VAL A 177 5.21 -9.00 5.10
CA VAL A 177 4.19 -8.08 4.56
C VAL A 177 4.13 -6.78 5.37
N VAL A 178 4.16 -6.84 6.70
CA VAL A 178 4.17 -5.65 7.56
C VAL A 178 5.47 -4.84 7.38
N SER A 179 6.62 -5.51 7.29
CA SER A 179 7.92 -4.84 7.10
C SER A 179 7.97 -4.03 5.79
N GLN A 180 7.22 -4.46 4.78
CA GLN A 180 7.13 -3.77 3.49
C GLN A 180 6.43 -2.40 3.57
N TYR A 181 5.60 -2.16 4.58
CA TYR A 181 4.98 -0.85 4.79
C TYR A 181 6.01 0.20 5.23
N VAL A 182 7.13 -0.20 5.85
CA VAL A 182 8.18 0.73 6.30
C VAL A 182 8.75 1.54 5.13
N PRO A 183 9.35 0.94 4.07
CA PRO A 183 9.88 1.72 2.95
C PRO A 183 8.79 2.52 2.23
N ARG A 184 7.55 1.99 2.15
CA ARG A 184 6.43 2.67 1.50
C ARG A 184 5.99 3.93 2.24
N ILE A 185 5.88 3.87 3.57
CA ILE A 185 5.57 5.03 4.41
C ILE A 185 6.73 6.04 4.40
N THR A 186 7.98 5.57 4.48
CA THR A 186 9.16 6.45 4.37
C THR A 186 9.17 7.20 3.03
N ARG A 187 8.84 6.53 1.92
CA ARG A 187 8.73 7.18 0.59
C ARG A 187 7.64 8.26 0.56
N ILE A 188 6.47 8.00 1.16
CA ILE A 188 5.41 9.00 1.29
C ILE A 188 5.91 10.21 2.09
N TYR A 189 6.55 9.98 3.23
CA TYR A 189 7.10 11.03 4.07
C TYR A 189 8.13 11.91 3.33
N LEU A 190 9.08 11.27 2.62
CA LEU A 190 10.10 11.98 1.84
C LEU A 190 9.46 12.80 0.71
N SER A 191 8.47 12.23 0.02
CA SER A 191 7.74 12.89 -1.06
C SER A 191 6.93 14.08 -0.54
N TRP A 192 6.25 13.90 0.59
CA TRP A 192 5.51 14.94 1.28
C TRP A 192 6.42 16.10 1.69
N ARG A 193 7.63 15.82 2.22
CA ARG A 193 8.61 16.85 2.58
C ARG A 193 9.05 17.66 1.36
N LYS A 194 9.19 17.03 0.19
CA LYS A 194 9.51 17.73 -1.08
C LYS A 194 8.37 18.64 -1.53
N VAL A 195 7.11 18.21 -1.36
CA VAL A 195 5.92 19.00 -1.73
C VAL A 195 5.67 20.15 -0.73
N ARG A 196 5.87 19.94 0.57
CA ARG A 196 5.65 20.98 1.59
C ARG A 196 6.56 22.20 1.42
N LYS A 197 7.73 22.04 0.81
CA LYS A 197 8.66 23.15 0.49
C LYS A 197 8.13 24.10 -0.59
N ILE A 198 7.05 23.74 -1.28
CA ILE A 198 6.40 24.64 -2.24
C ILE A 198 5.63 25.68 -1.43
N ASN A 199 6.14 26.92 -1.39
CA ASN A 199 5.47 28.04 -0.75
C ASN A 199 4.18 28.38 -1.51
N THR A 200 3.04 27.87 -1.04
CA THR A 200 1.72 28.35 -1.44
C THR A 200 1.14 29.17 -0.29
N THR A 201 1.12 30.48 -0.45
CA THR A 201 0.31 31.38 0.38
C THR A 201 -1.16 31.10 0.08
N LEU A 202 -1.82 30.39 0.98
CA LEU A 202 -3.26 30.11 0.88
C LEU A 202 -4.02 31.03 1.86
N PRO A 203 -5.22 31.51 1.48
CA PRO A 203 -6.12 32.16 2.41
C PRO A 203 -6.41 31.29 3.64
N PRO A 204 -6.60 31.86 4.85
CA PRO A 204 -6.84 31.11 6.08
C PRO A 204 -7.98 30.09 5.96
N ILE A 205 -9.10 30.45 5.31
CA ILE A 205 -10.24 29.57 5.09
C ILE A 205 -9.86 28.32 4.26
N ILE A 206 -9.01 28.48 3.25
CA ILE A 206 -8.58 27.36 2.40
C ILE A 206 -7.61 26.44 3.17
N ILE A 207 -6.78 26.99 4.05
CA ILE A 207 -5.91 26.21 4.94
C ILE A 207 -6.77 25.34 5.88
N VAL A 208 -7.83 25.91 6.45
CA VAL A 208 -8.76 25.21 7.34
C VAL A 208 -9.49 24.08 6.62
N LEU A 209 -10.09 24.35 5.45
CA LEU A 209 -10.75 23.33 4.65
C LEU A 209 -9.80 22.20 4.27
N LYS A 210 -8.56 22.54 3.89
CA LYS A 210 -7.51 21.57 3.57
C LYS A 210 -7.14 20.71 4.78
N ALA A 211 -7.01 21.29 5.98
CA ALA A 211 -6.68 20.54 7.19
C ALA A 211 -7.81 19.58 7.58
N GLY A 212 -9.07 20.03 7.57
CA GLY A 212 -10.24 19.18 7.84
C GLY A 212 -10.35 18.00 6.86
N LEU A 213 -10.16 18.26 5.55
CA LEU A 213 -10.17 17.22 4.52
C LEU A 213 -9.04 16.20 4.70
N ILE A 214 -7.84 16.64 5.08
CA ILE A 214 -6.71 15.75 5.37
C ILE A 214 -7.04 14.86 6.57
N ASN A 215 -7.63 15.42 7.63
CA ASN A 215 -7.95 14.63 8.82
C ASN A 215 -9.06 13.61 8.54
N LEU A 216 -10.10 14.00 7.80
CA LEU A 216 -11.15 13.08 7.36
C LEU A 216 -10.57 11.97 6.47
N PHE A 217 -9.65 12.31 5.57
CA PHE A 217 -8.96 11.34 4.74
C PHE A 217 -8.16 10.35 5.59
N LEU A 218 -7.39 10.82 6.57
CA LEU A 218 -6.64 9.96 7.50
C LEU A 218 -7.56 9.03 8.29
N TYR A 219 -8.70 9.54 8.73
CA TYR A 219 -9.70 8.78 9.47
C TYR A 219 -10.31 7.67 8.62
N THR A 220 -10.76 8.02 7.40
CA THR A 220 -11.31 7.07 6.42
C THR A 220 -10.28 6.00 6.05
N PHE A 221 -9.04 6.41 5.84
CA PHE A 221 -7.93 5.51 5.53
C PHE A 221 -7.67 4.53 6.69
N ALA A 222 -7.57 5.02 7.91
CA ALA A 222 -7.39 4.20 9.10
C ALA A 222 -8.51 3.15 9.25
N SER A 223 -9.77 3.56 9.08
CA SER A 223 -10.92 2.66 9.14
C SER A 223 -10.84 1.53 8.11
N HIS A 224 -10.48 1.85 6.87
CA HIS A 224 -10.32 0.84 5.81
C HIS A 224 -9.21 -0.16 6.14
N VAL A 225 -8.04 0.31 6.57
CA VAL A 225 -6.90 -0.55 6.94
C VAL A 225 -7.26 -1.48 8.09
N LEU A 226 -7.82 -0.93 9.18
CA LEU A 226 -8.22 -1.71 10.34
C LEU A 226 -9.27 -2.76 9.98
N GLY A 227 -10.26 -2.39 9.15
CA GLY A 227 -11.26 -3.33 8.63
C GLY A 227 -10.65 -4.46 7.81
N ALA A 228 -9.66 -4.16 6.96
CA ALA A 228 -8.98 -5.15 6.14
C ALA A 228 -8.14 -6.12 6.98
N PHE A 229 -7.41 -5.61 7.98
CA PHE A 229 -6.69 -6.45 8.94
C PHE A 229 -7.64 -7.32 9.75
N TRP A 230 -8.74 -6.77 10.25
CA TRP A 230 -9.75 -7.53 10.98
C TRP A 230 -10.32 -8.68 10.13
N TYR A 231 -10.65 -8.43 8.85
CA TYR A 231 -11.10 -9.47 7.92
C TYR A 231 -10.07 -10.60 7.77
N PHE A 232 -8.82 -10.24 7.46
CA PHE A 232 -7.76 -11.21 7.21
C PHE A 232 -7.39 -12.01 8.48
N LEU A 233 -7.33 -11.33 9.63
CA LEU A 233 -7.08 -11.96 10.92
C LEU A 233 -8.25 -12.86 11.34
N SER A 234 -9.48 -12.57 10.95
CA SER A 234 -10.63 -13.46 11.19
C SER A 234 -10.46 -14.80 10.47
N ILE A 235 -9.99 -14.78 9.22
CA ILE A 235 -9.69 -16.02 8.47
C ILE A 235 -8.51 -16.77 9.09
N GLN A 236 -7.47 -16.06 9.52
CA GLN A 236 -6.36 -16.69 10.27
C GLN A 236 -6.83 -17.31 11.58
N ARG A 237 -7.80 -16.69 12.27
CA ARG A 237 -8.35 -17.20 13.52
C ARG A 237 -9.18 -18.47 13.28
N GLU A 238 -10.00 -18.50 12.23
CA GLU A 238 -10.74 -19.69 11.81
C GLU A 238 -9.81 -20.84 11.44
N THR A 239 -8.80 -20.58 10.60
CA THR A 239 -7.82 -21.61 10.23
C THR A 239 -7.03 -22.11 11.44
N ALA A 240 -6.71 -21.25 12.42
CA ALA A 240 -6.10 -21.68 13.68
C ALA A 240 -7.03 -22.59 14.49
N CYS A 241 -8.33 -22.36 14.48
CA CYS A 241 -9.30 -23.27 15.08
C CYS A 241 -9.30 -24.62 14.35
N TRP A 242 -9.30 -24.64 13.02
CA TRP A 242 -9.23 -25.90 12.26
C TRP A 242 -7.97 -26.71 12.56
N HIS A 243 -6.83 -26.03 12.73
CA HIS A 243 -5.59 -26.68 13.17
C HIS A 243 -5.76 -27.28 14.56
N PHE A 244 -6.28 -26.51 15.52
CA PHE A 244 -6.54 -26.99 16.87
C PHE A 244 -7.45 -28.22 16.89
N ALA A 245 -8.56 -28.20 16.14
CA ALA A 245 -9.46 -29.34 16.01
C ALA A 245 -8.75 -30.57 15.41
N CYS A 246 -7.94 -30.36 14.37
CA CYS A 246 -7.20 -31.41 13.70
C CYS A 246 -6.10 -32.04 14.59
N GLU A 247 -5.49 -31.30 15.52
CA GLU A 247 -4.54 -31.90 16.48
C GLU A 247 -5.24 -32.84 17.47
N ASN A 248 -6.51 -32.56 17.78
CA ASN A 248 -7.29 -33.29 18.77
C ASN A 248 -8.14 -34.42 18.16
N TYR A 249 -8.28 -34.48 16.83
CA TYR A 249 -9.09 -35.46 16.13
C TYR A 249 -8.25 -36.61 15.54
N ILE A 250 -8.59 -37.85 15.87
CA ILE A 250 -7.89 -39.05 15.39
C ILE A 250 -8.15 -39.23 13.89
N GLY A 251 -7.07 -39.34 13.10
CA GLY A 251 -7.16 -39.54 11.66
C GLY A 251 -7.29 -38.26 10.83
N CYS A 252 -7.13 -37.08 11.46
CA CYS A 252 -7.02 -35.83 10.70
C CYS A 252 -5.68 -35.75 9.96
N ASN A 253 -5.72 -35.70 8.63
CA ASN A 253 -4.53 -35.47 7.82
C ASN A 253 -4.34 -33.96 7.57
N ARG A 254 -3.20 -33.40 8.00
CA ARG A 254 -2.78 -32.02 7.73
C ARG A 254 -2.21 -31.82 6.32
N SER A 255 -2.76 -32.51 5.33
CA SER A 255 -2.34 -32.29 3.95
C SER A 255 -2.75 -30.88 3.52
N SER A 256 -1.77 -30.10 3.04
CA SER A 256 -2.04 -28.94 2.18
C SER A 256 -2.93 -29.43 1.02
N SER A 257 -3.83 -28.66 0.43
CA SER A 257 -3.58 -27.36 -0.19
C SER A 257 -4.86 -27.04 -0.94
N TYR A 258 -5.42 -25.84 -0.72
CA TYR A 258 -6.48 -25.29 -1.57
C TYR A 258 -7.81 -26.07 -1.57
N CYS A 259 -8.91 -25.41 -1.93
CA CYS A 259 -10.22 -26.07 -2.06
C CYS A 259 -10.32 -27.08 -3.22
N ASP A 260 -9.26 -27.22 -4.03
CA ASP A 260 -9.23 -28.07 -5.22
C ASP A 260 -8.94 -29.55 -4.92
N HIS A 261 -8.38 -29.89 -3.74
CA HIS A 261 -8.00 -31.27 -3.38
C HIS A 261 -8.55 -31.75 -2.02
N SER A 262 -9.53 -31.06 -1.43
CA SER A 262 -10.10 -31.49 -0.15
C SER A 262 -11.08 -32.67 -0.33
N SER A 263 -10.56 -33.89 -0.42
CA SER A 263 -11.33 -35.13 -0.37
C SER A 263 -11.32 -35.70 1.05
N GLY A 264 -12.14 -35.15 1.94
CA GLY A 264 -12.25 -35.62 3.32
C GLY A 264 -13.54 -35.14 3.98
N ASN A 265 -14.10 -35.95 4.89
CA ASN A 265 -15.22 -35.54 5.72
C ASN A 265 -14.69 -34.71 6.92
N TYR A 266 -14.92 -33.40 6.89
CA TYR A 266 -14.45 -32.45 7.91
C TYR A 266 -15.57 -31.96 8.84
N THR A 267 -16.67 -32.71 8.96
CA THR A 267 -17.81 -32.31 9.83
C THR A 267 -17.39 -32.09 11.28
N PHE A 268 -16.38 -32.81 11.77
CA PHE A 268 -15.82 -32.62 13.12
C PHE A 268 -15.32 -31.19 13.37
N LEU A 269 -14.93 -30.44 12.33
CA LEU A 269 -14.51 -29.05 12.50
C LEU A 269 -15.65 -28.17 13.01
N ASN A 270 -16.92 -28.48 12.70
CA ASN A 270 -18.06 -27.73 13.23
C ASN A 270 -18.20 -27.90 14.74
N ASP A 271 -17.83 -29.07 15.28
CA ASP A 271 -17.95 -29.35 16.70
C ASP A 271 -16.93 -28.54 17.54
N TYR A 272 -15.72 -28.36 17.00
CA TYR A 272 -14.65 -27.61 17.66
C TYR A 272 -14.71 -26.09 17.36
N CYS A 273 -15.06 -25.73 16.13
CA CYS A 273 -15.04 -24.37 15.58
C CYS A 273 -16.45 -23.84 15.33
N SER A 274 -17.35 -24.11 16.27
CA SER A 274 -18.71 -23.57 16.21
C SER A 274 -18.68 -22.06 16.38
N VAL A 275 -19.39 -21.37 15.48
CA VAL A 275 -19.59 -19.92 15.50
C VAL A 275 -20.97 -19.58 16.12
N GLU A 276 -21.74 -20.59 16.52
CA GLU A 276 -23.08 -20.43 17.10
C GLU A 276 -23.03 -20.06 18.58
N LYS A 277 -23.96 -19.20 18.99
CA LYS A 277 -23.98 -18.56 20.31
C LYS A 277 -24.38 -19.49 21.46
N GLU A 278 -24.99 -20.63 21.16
CA GLU A 278 -25.60 -21.55 22.14
C GLU A 278 -24.77 -22.81 22.40
N SER A 279 -23.74 -23.06 21.59
CA SER A 279 -22.80 -24.17 21.84
C SER A 279 -21.73 -23.75 22.84
N PRO A 280 -21.34 -24.60 23.82
CA PRO A 280 -20.10 -24.38 24.56
C PRO A 280 -18.94 -24.45 23.55
N THR A 281 -18.48 -23.29 23.07
CA THR A 281 -17.44 -23.23 22.04
C THR A 281 -16.11 -23.64 22.66
N MET A 282 -15.51 -24.72 22.15
CA MET A 282 -14.17 -25.14 22.58
C MET A 282 -13.07 -24.15 22.18
N PHE A 283 -13.38 -23.23 21.26
CA PHE A 283 -12.47 -22.22 20.75
C PHE A 283 -13.11 -20.83 20.79
N ASP A 284 -12.44 -19.90 21.48
CA ASP A 284 -12.88 -18.51 21.59
C ASP A 284 -12.34 -17.67 20.42
N PHE A 285 -13.26 -17.13 19.62
CA PHE A 285 -12.97 -16.26 18.48
C PHE A 285 -12.86 -14.77 18.84
N GLY A 286 -13.32 -14.36 20.04
CA GLY A 286 -13.29 -12.98 20.50
C GLY A 286 -13.79 -11.96 19.47
N ILE A 287 -12.98 -10.94 19.15
CA ILE A 287 -13.36 -9.86 18.22
C ILE A 287 -13.60 -10.33 16.79
N TYR A 288 -13.13 -11.53 16.43
CA TYR A 288 -13.28 -12.09 15.09
C TYR A 288 -14.61 -12.83 14.91
N LEU A 289 -15.32 -13.13 16.00
CA LEU A 289 -16.59 -13.86 15.98
C LEU A 289 -17.63 -13.17 15.09
N GLU A 290 -17.74 -11.83 15.17
CA GLU A 290 -18.69 -11.05 14.36
C GLU A 290 -18.43 -11.21 12.85
N ALA A 291 -17.17 -11.34 12.41
CA ALA A 291 -16.84 -11.54 11.00
C ALA A 291 -17.33 -12.91 10.51
N LEU A 292 -17.12 -13.94 11.32
CA LEU A 292 -17.52 -15.32 11.04
C LEU A 292 -19.04 -15.45 11.02
N GLN A 293 -19.75 -14.93 12.03
CA GLN A 293 -21.21 -14.99 12.13
C GLN A 293 -21.92 -14.23 11.00
N SER A 294 -21.33 -13.12 10.55
CA SER A 294 -21.91 -12.33 9.45
C SER A 294 -21.85 -13.03 8.08
N GLY A 295 -21.06 -14.11 7.95
CA GLY A 295 -20.77 -14.75 6.66
C GLY A 295 -19.89 -13.91 5.72
N THR A 296 -19.36 -12.77 6.19
CA THR A 296 -18.55 -11.87 5.35
C THR A 296 -17.27 -12.54 4.85
N VAL A 297 -16.65 -13.37 5.71
CA VAL A 297 -15.43 -14.13 5.36
C VAL A 297 -15.67 -15.21 4.31
N ALA A 298 -16.91 -15.66 4.13
CA ALA A 298 -17.31 -16.66 3.13
C ALA A 298 -17.85 -16.04 1.83
N SER A 299 -18.05 -14.71 1.81
CA SER A 299 -18.63 -14.00 0.66
C SER A 299 -17.59 -13.66 -0.41
N MET A 300 -17.92 -14.00 -1.67
CA MET A 300 -17.21 -13.53 -2.87
C MET A 300 -17.70 -12.15 -3.34
N ASP A 301 -18.74 -11.59 -2.73
CA ASP A 301 -19.23 -10.24 -3.03
C ASP A 301 -18.32 -9.19 -2.39
N PHE A 302 -17.32 -8.75 -3.17
CA PHE A 302 -16.30 -7.81 -2.71
C PHE A 302 -16.86 -6.46 -2.22
N PRO A 303 -17.73 -5.74 -2.96
CA PRO A 303 -18.30 -4.48 -2.47
C PRO A 303 -18.98 -4.60 -1.10
N ARG A 304 -19.79 -5.65 -0.90
CA ARG A 304 -20.45 -5.89 0.38
C ARG A 304 -19.44 -6.15 1.49
N LYS A 305 -18.47 -7.03 1.24
CA LYS A 305 -17.37 -7.36 2.16
C LYS A 305 -16.57 -6.12 2.54
N PHE A 306 -16.17 -5.32 1.55
CA PHE A 306 -15.41 -4.09 1.73
C PHE A 306 -16.18 -3.10 2.62
N LEU A 307 -17.46 -2.83 2.32
CA LEU A 307 -18.26 -1.87 3.07
C LEU A 307 -18.49 -2.33 4.51
N TYR A 308 -18.73 -3.63 4.72
CA TYR A 308 -18.94 -4.19 6.06
C TYR A 308 -17.68 -4.09 6.92
N CYS A 309 -16.52 -4.47 6.36
CA CYS A 309 -15.25 -4.37 7.08
C CYS A 309 -14.82 -2.91 7.29
N PHE A 310 -15.05 -2.03 6.31
CA PHE A 310 -14.85 -0.59 6.46
C PHE A 310 -15.70 -0.02 7.59
N TRP A 311 -16.98 -0.38 7.65
CA TRP A 311 -17.89 0.02 8.72
C TRP A 311 -17.41 -0.49 10.08
N TRP A 312 -16.98 -1.74 10.17
CA TRP A 312 -16.42 -2.29 11.41
C TRP A 312 -15.20 -1.48 11.88
N GLY A 313 -14.28 -1.16 10.98
CA GLY A 313 -13.10 -0.34 11.29
C GLY A 313 -13.48 1.08 11.71
N LEU A 314 -14.43 1.71 11.02
CA LEU A 314 -14.93 3.05 11.34
C LEU A 314 -15.58 3.09 12.71
N ARG A 315 -16.52 2.17 12.98
CA ARG A 315 -17.24 2.05 14.25
C ARG A 315 -16.28 1.94 15.43
N ASN A 316 -15.28 1.07 15.34
CA ASN A 316 -14.34 0.85 16.44
C ASN A 316 -13.32 1.97 16.61
N LEU A 317 -12.93 2.64 15.52
CA LEU A 317 -12.08 3.83 15.61
C LEU A 317 -12.83 5.00 16.27
N SER A 318 -14.12 5.16 15.98
CA SER A 318 -14.99 6.19 16.54
C SER A 318 -15.41 5.92 17.98
N SER A 319 -15.50 4.66 18.39
CA SER A 319 -15.81 4.27 19.76
C SER A 319 -14.58 3.98 20.62
N LEU A 320 -13.37 4.26 20.12
CA LEU A 320 -12.10 4.00 20.81
C LEU A 320 -11.93 2.52 21.22
N GLY A 321 -12.55 1.60 20.48
CA GLY A 321 -12.52 0.16 20.74
C GLY A 321 -13.30 -0.32 21.97
N GLN A 322 -14.14 0.52 22.58
CA GLN A 322 -14.84 0.19 23.85
C GLN A 322 -15.71 -1.07 23.79
N ASN A 323 -16.24 -1.41 22.62
CA ASN A 323 -17.14 -2.55 22.43
C ASN A 323 -16.39 -3.83 21.99
N LEU A 324 -15.06 -3.81 21.93
CA LEU A 324 -14.27 -4.97 21.52
C LEU A 324 -14.09 -5.93 22.70
N GLN A 325 -14.64 -7.14 22.57
CA GLN A 325 -14.48 -8.21 23.54
C GLN A 325 -13.44 -9.20 23.02
N THR A 326 -12.29 -9.24 23.69
CA THR A 326 -11.16 -10.07 23.24
C THR A 326 -11.16 -11.45 23.89
N SER A 327 -10.75 -12.46 23.15
CA SER A 327 -10.29 -13.73 23.73
C SER A 327 -8.95 -13.54 24.48
N PRO A 328 -8.47 -14.51 25.28
CA PRO A 328 -7.13 -14.44 25.88
C PRO A 328 -5.98 -14.59 24.87
N TYR A 329 -6.26 -14.55 23.56
CA TYR A 329 -5.26 -14.65 22.52
C TYR A 329 -4.36 -13.40 22.44
N PHE A 330 -3.06 -13.59 22.69
CA PHE A 330 -2.06 -12.52 22.76
C PHE A 330 -2.15 -11.49 21.61
N TRP A 331 -2.15 -11.93 20.35
CA TRP A 331 -2.11 -11.01 19.20
C TRP A 331 -3.42 -10.22 19.02
N GLU A 332 -4.55 -10.78 19.42
CA GLU A 332 -5.83 -10.09 19.41
C GLU A 332 -5.89 -8.96 20.44
N ILE A 333 -5.35 -9.20 21.63
CA ILE A 333 -5.23 -8.18 22.68
C ILE A 333 -4.36 -7.02 22.17
N PHE A 334 -3.20 -7.31 21.57
CA PHE A 334 -2.35 -6.27 20.99
C PHE A 334 -3.03 -5.48 19.87
N PHE A 335 -3.77 -6.15 18.98
CA PHE A 335 -4.51 -5.49 17.91
C PHE A 335 -5.61 -4.58 18.46
N THR A 336 -6.32 -5.01 19.50
CA THR A 336 -7.36 -4.22 20.17
C THR A 336 -6.79 -2.99 20.89
N ILE A 337 -5.69 -3.15 21.64
CA ILE A 337 -4.97 -2.03 22.27
C ILE A 337 -4.53 -1.02 21.20
N PHE A 338 -4.01 -1.50 20.07
CA PHE A 338 -3.63 -0.63 18.95
C PHE A 338 -4.82 0.16 18.41
N ILE A 339 -5.97 -0.48 18.18
CA ILE A 339 -7.20 0.21 17.74
C ILE A 339 -7.61 1.31 18.73
N SER A 340 -7.60 1.03 20.03
CA SER A 340 -8.00 2.00 21.05
C SER A 340 -7.06 3.20 21.12
N ILE A 341 -5.75 2.98 21.16
CA ILE A 341 -4.75 4.07 21.20
C ILE A 341 -4.82 4.89 19.90
N PHE A 342 -4.86 4.22 18.75
CA PHE A 342 -4.86 4.88 17.46
C PHE A 342 -6.16 5.66 17.21
N GLY A 343 -7.30 5.11 17.61
CA GLY A 343 -8.59 5.79 17.59
C GLY A 343 -8.58 7.06 18.45
N LEU A 344 -8.01 6.99 19.66
CA LEU A 344 -7.91 8.15 20.54
C LEU A 344 -7.05 9.25 19.92
N LEU A 345 -5.88 8.90 19.40
CA LEU A 345 -4.98 9.88 18.77
C LEU A 345 -5.62 10.53 17.54
N LEU A 346 -6.27 9.76 16.67
CA LEU A 346 -6.94 10.31 15.49
C LEU A 346 -8.14 11.17 15.85
N PHE A 347 -8.93 10.78 16.86
CA PHE A 347 -10.06 11.55 17.33
C PHE A 347 -9.62 12.89 17.94
N LEU A 348 -8.60 12.87 18.80
CA LEU A 348 -8.00 14.08 19.36
C LEU A 348 -7.39 14.98 18.28
N TYR A 349 -6.71 14.41 17.29
CA TYR A 349 -6.16 15.19 16.18
C TYR A 349 -7.25 15.80 15.31
N PHE A 350 -8.35 15.09 15.07
CA PHE A 350 -9.49 15.59 14.32
C PHE A 350 -10.18 16.74 15.07
N ILE A 351 -10.53 16.54 16.34
CA ILE A 351 -11.18 17.57 17.17
C ILE A 351 -10.26 18.76 17.44
N GLY A 352 -8.98 18.53 17.79
CA GLY A 352 -8.06 19.62 18.11
C GLY A 352 -7.85 20.57 16.92
N ASN A 353 -7.86 20.03 15.70
CA ASN A 353 -7.90 20.85 14.52
C ASN A 353 -9.25 21.58 14.41
N LEU A 354 -10.39 20.88 14.54
CA LEU A 354 -11.72 21.51 14.50
C LEU A 354 -11.93 22.63 15.54
N GLN A 355 -11.40 22.48 16.75
CA GLN A 355 -11.50 23.44 17.85
C GLN A 355 -10.64 24.69 17.63
N MET A 356 -9.51 24.58 16.93
CA MET A 356 -8.77 25.76 16.47
C MET A 356 -9.58 26.62 15.48
N TYR A 357 -10.79 26.18 15.09
CA TYR A 357 -11.66 26.84 14.12
C TYR A 357 -12.98 27.38 14.71
N MET A 358 -13.27 27.11 15.99
CA MET A 358 -14.37 27.73 16.75
C MET A 358 -13.82 28.86 17.62
#